data_AF-A0A4R6INC1-F1
#
_entry.id   AF-A0A4R6INC1-F1
#
_cell.length_a   1.000
_cell.length_b   1.000
_cell.length_c   1.000
_cell.angle_alpha   90.00
_cell.angle_beta   90.00
_cell.angle_gamma   90.00
#
_symmetry.space_group_name_H-M   'P 1'
#
loop_
_entity.id
_entity.type
_entity.pdbx_description
1 polymer ?
#
loop_
_entity_poly.entity_id
_entity_poly.type
_entity_poly.pdbx_seq_one_letter_code
_entity_poly.pdbx_strand_id
1 'polypeptide(L)'
;MYHKGLRRYFAHASQQPHFFPTHLSILIALVQCCNYQDVTLPFNVSRKTLMRFSRIKSVSTYHKNIKELKESGFIKYKPSWHPKLGSEVMLNIELEKNF
;
A
#
# COMPACT_ATOMS: atom_id res chain seq x y z
N MET A 1 15.53 9.00 -3.16
CA MET A 1 15.88 9.49 -1.82
C MET A 1 14.73 9.21 -0.85
N TYR A 2 14.62 7.99 -0.28
CA TYR A 2 13.69 7.60 0.83
C TYR A 2 14.13 6.29 1.55
N HIS A 3 15.37 5.80 1.33
CA HIS A 3 15.77 4.45 1.78
C HIS A 3 15.64 4.21 3.29
N LYS A 4 15.83 5.24 4.13
CA LYS A 4 15.71 5.08 5.59
C LYS A 4 14.26 4.84 6.05
N GLY A 5 13.28 5.54 5.47
CA GLY A 5 11.87 5.44 5.87
C GLY A 5 11.25 4.09 5.51
N LEU A 6 11.56 3.56 4.31
CA LEU A 6 11.02 2.26 3.87
C LEU A 6 11.46 1.09 4.75
N ARG A 7 12.72 1.10 5.23
CA ARG A 7 13.20 0.05 6.12
C ARG A 7 12.36 0.00 7.41
N ARG A 8 12.11 1.16 8.04
CA ARG A 8 11.29 1.27 9.25
C ARG A 8 9.83 0.89 8.95
N TYR A 9 9.29 1.37 7.83
CA TYR A 9 7.92 1.07 7.40
C TYR A 9 7.69 -0.43 7.25
N PHE A 10 8.56 -1.15 6.53
CA PHE A 10 8.43 -2.60 6.38
C PHE A 10 8.76 -3.36 7.67
N ALA A 11 9.70 -2.89 8.49
CA ALA A 11 9.94 -3.49 9.80
C ALA A 11 8.70 -3.40 10.71
N HIS A 12 8.03 -2.24 10.72
CA HIS A 12 6.78 -2.04 11.44
C HIS A 12 5.64 -2.91 10.89
N ALA A 13 5.55 -3.06 9.55
CA ALA A 13 4.57 -3.95 8.91
C ALA A 13 4.78 -5.43 9.31
N SER A 14 6.03 -5.88 9.37
CA SER A 14 6.39 -7.25 9.72
C SER A 14 6.14 -7.59 11.20
N GLN A 15 5.94 -6.58 12.05
CA GLN A 15 5.61 -6.75 13.47
C GLN A 15 4.10 -6.74 13.74
N GLN A 16 3.26 -6.51 12.73
CA GLN A 16 1.81 -6.51 12.90
C GLN A 16 1.29 -7.95 13.07
N PRO A 17 0.63 -8.29 14.20
CA PRO A 17 0.26 -9.67 14.52
C PRO A 17 -0.80 -10.26 13.57
N HIS A 18 -1.63 -9.42 12.96
CA HIS A 18 -2.67 -9.82 12.00
C HIS A 18 -2.23 -9.76 10.54
N PHE A 19 -0.98 -9.36 10.25
CA PHE A 19 -0.49 -9.28 8.87
C PHE A 19 0.06 -10.62 8.40
N PHE A 20 -0.50 -11.09 7.29
CA PHE A 20 0.01 -12.22 6.52
C PHE A 20 0.99 -11.76 5.43
N PRO A 21 1.79 -12.65 4.82
CA PRO A 21 2.70 -12.29 3.71
C PRO A 21 2.02 -11.52 2.58
N THR A 22 0.73 -11.77 2.35
CA THR A 22 -0.07 -11.06 1.34
C THR A 22 -0.21 -9.56 1.63
N HIS A 23 -0.14 -9.12 2.88
CA HIS A 23 -0.12 -7.70 3.25
C HIS A 23 1.18 -7.04 2.78
N LEU A 24 2.31 -7.67 3.10
CA LEU A 24 3.63 -7.22 2.67
C LEU A 24 3.72 -7.19 1.14
N SER A 25 3.18 -8.20 0.45
CA SER A 25 3.12 -8.21 -1.01
C SER A 25 2.33 -7.04 -1.60
N ILE A 26 1.22 -6.62 -0.98
CA ILE A 26 0.49 -5.41 -1.41
C ILE A 26 1.31 -4.15 -1.12
N LEU A 27 1.94 -4.04 0.04
CA LEU A 27 2.77 -2.89 0.37
C LEU A 27 3.94 -2.72 -0.61
N ILE A 28 4.60 -3.82 -0.97
CA ILE A 28 5.66 -3.81 -2.01
C ILE A 28 5.10 -3.33 -3.35
N ALA A 29 3.95 -3.85 -3.78
CA ALA A 29 3.31 -3.43 -5.02
C ALA A 29 2.93 -1.94 -5.02
N LEU A 30 2.45 -1.42 -3.89
CA LEU A 30 2.11 -0.01 -3.72
C LEU A 30 3.36 0.88 -3.77
N VAL A 31 4.44 0.50 -3.09
CA VAL A 31 5.72 1.24 -3.13
C VAL A 31 6.28 1.26 -4.55
N GLN A 32 6.22 0.15 -5.28
CA GLN A 32 6.62 0.08 -6.69
C GLN A 32 5.79 1.04 -7.58
N CYS A 33 4.46 1.06 -7.40
CA CYS A 33 3.58 1.98 -8.12
C CYS A 33 3.87 3.45 -7.80
N CYS A 34 4.11 3.78 -6.52
CA CYS A 34 4.45 5.14 -6.08
C CYS A 34 5.76 5.63 -6.71
N ASN A 35 6.79 4.78 -6.70
CA ASN A 35 8.10 5.10 -7.28
C ASN A 35 8.04 5.34 -8.80
N TYR A 36 7.13 4.67 -9.52
CA TYR A 36 6.96 4.86 -10.96
C TYR A 36 6.27 6.19 -11.32
N GLN A 37 5.51 6.78 -10.39
CA GLN A 37 4.78 8.05 -10.59
C GLN A 37 5.54 9.25 -10.00
N ASP A 38 6.88 9.14 -9.90
CA ASP A 38 7.80 10.16 -9.39
C ASP A 38 7.41 10.73 -8.01
N VAL A 39 6.83 9.89 -7.14
CA VAL A 39 6.46 10.25 -5.76
C VAL A 39 5.43 11.39 -5.68
N THR A 40 4.61 11.58 -6.72
CA THR A 40 3.45 12.49 -6.60
C THR A 40 2.43 11.84 -5.67
N LEU A 41 2.37 12.31 -4.43
CA LEU A 41 1.40 11.87 -3.44
C LEU A 41 0.17 12.80 -3.44
N PRO A 42 -1.05 12.27 -3.41
CA PRO A 42 -1.38 10.84 -3.54
C PRO A 42 -1.22 10.32 -4.98
N PHE A 43 -1.03 9.01 -5.12
CA PHE A 43 -0.82 8.34 -6.41
C PHE A 43 -2.00 7.42 -6.76
N ASN A 44 -2.18 7.16 -8.06
CA ASN A 44 -3.33 6.40 -8.55
C ASN A 44 -2.95 4.95 -8.89
N VAL A 45 -3.77 4.00 -8.43
CA VAL A 45 -3.57 2.57 -8.68
C VAL A 45 -4.85 1.88 -9.14
N SER A 46 -4.69 0.89 -10.01
CA SER A 46 -5.79 -0.03 -10.35
C SER A 46 -5.67 -1.31 -9.53
N ARG A 47 -6.82 -1.90 -9.15
CA ARG A 47 -6.86 -3.23 -8.53
C ARG A 47 -6.11 -4.27 -9.37
N LYS A 48 -6.29 -4.25 -10.69
CA LYS A 48 -5.64 -5.18 -11.63
C LYS A 48 -4.12 -5.09 -11.56
N THR A 49 -3.58 -3.87 -11.51
CA THR A 49 -2.14 -3.62 -11.37
C THR A 49 -1.63 -4.13 -10.03
N LEU A 50 -2.30 -3.78 -8.92
CA LEU A 50 -1.88 -4.21 -7.59
C LEU A 50 -1.95 -5.73 -7.41
N MET A 51 -3.02 -6.39 -7.86
CA MET A 51 -3.12 -7.84 -7.82
C MET A 51 -2.02 -8.52 -8.65
N ARG A 52 -1.66 -7.97 -9.81
CA ARG A 52 -0.56 -8.49 -10.65
C ARG A 52 0.78 -8.40 -9.93
N PHE A 53 1.10 -7.24 -9.38
CA PHE A 53 2.40 -7.00 -8.71
C PHE A 53 2.50 -7.67 -7.34
N SER A 54 1.41 -7.74 -6.57
CA SER A 54 1.39 -8.43 -5.28
C SER A 54 1.26 -9.95 -5.39
N ARG A 55 1.05 -10.47 -6.61
CA ARG A 55 0.81 -11.90 -6.90
C ARG A 55 -0.46 -12.46 -6.23
N ILE A 56 -1.37 -11.60 -5.76
CA ILE A 56 -2.65 -12.01 -5.18
C ILE A 56 -3.67 -12.25 -6.29
N LYS A 57 -4.17 -13.48 -6.39
CA LYS A 57 -5.21 -13.87 -7.36
C LYS A 57 -6.64 -13.71 -6.82
N SER A 58 -6.80 -13.80 -5.50
CA SER A 58 -8.10 -13.72 -4.85
C SER A 58 -8.54 -12.27 -4.65
N VAL A 59 -9.71 -11.93 -5.19
CA VAL A 59 -10.33 -10.61 -5.01
C VAL A 59 -10.70 -10.36 -3.54
N SER A 60 -11.21 -11.39 -2.84
CA SER A 60 -11.55 -11.28 -1.42
C SER A 60 -10.30 -11.03 -0.56
N THR A 61 -9.20 -11.73 -0.83
CA THR A 61 -7.91 -11.48 -0.15
C THR A 61 -7.38 -10.08 -0.43
N TYR A 62 -7.48 -9.60 -1.67
CA TYR A 62 -7.09 -8.22 -2.00
C TYR A 62 -7.87 -7.19 -1.17
N HIS A 63 -9.20 -7.32 -1.13
CA HIS A 63 -10.04 -6.36 -0.40
C HIS A 63 -9.83 -6.43 1.11
N LYS A 64 -9.68 -7.65 1.67
CA LYS A 64 -9.33 -7.85 3.08
C LYS A 64 -8.03 -7.12 3.42
N ASN A 65 -6.97 -7.37 2.66
CA ASN A 65 -5.67 -6.76 2.92
C ASN A 65 -5.69 -5.23 2.77
N ILE A 66 -6.33 -4.68 1.74
CA ILE A 66 -6.44 -3.23 1.58
C ILE A 66 -7.18 -2.59 2.76
N LYS A 67 -8.25 -3.24 3.24
CA LYS A 67 -8.98 -2.81 4.43
C LYS A 67 -8.09 -2.83 5.67
N GLU A 68 -7.43 -3.96 5.94
CA GLU A 68 -6.57 -4.13 7.11
C GLU A 68 -5.36 -3.18 7.09
N LEU A 69 -4.74 -2.94 5.91
CA LEU A 69 -3.68 -1.95 5.73
C LEU A 69 -4.15 -0.52 6.00
N LYS A 70 -5.37 -0.17 5.57
CA LYS A 70 -5.99 1.14 5.83
C LYS A 70 -6.29 1.33 7.31
N GLU A 71 -6.91 0.33 7.95
CA GLU A 71 -7.28 0.36 9.36
C GLU A 71 -6.05 0.40 10.27
N SER A 72 -4.97 -0.27 9.87
CA SER A 72 -3.69 -0.25 10.60
C SER A 72 -2.84 1.00 10.31
N GLY A 73 -3.34 1.95 9.53
CA GLY A 73 -2.68 3.23 9.28
C GLY A 73 -1.46 3.16 8.35
N PHE A 74 -1.24 2.06 7.63
CA PHE A 74 -0.12 1.95 6.68
C PHE A 74 -0.38 2.73 5.38
N ILE A 75 -1.66 2.87 5.00
CA ILE A 75 -2.09 3.56 3.79
C ILE A 75 -3.33 4.42 4.06
N LYS A 76 -3.47 5.52 3.33
CA LYS A 76 -4.78 6.13 3.08
C LYS A 76 -5.27 5.62 1.72
N TYR A 77 -6.50 5.11 1.67
CA TYR A 77 -7.08 4.53 0.47
C TYR A 77 -8.44 5.15 0.19
N LYS A 78 -8.57 5.82 -0.96
CA LYS A 78 -9.82 6.38 -1.47
C LYS A 78 -10.22 5.62 -2.73
N PRO A 79 -11.25 4.76 -2.67
CA PRO A 79 -11.68 4.00 -3.83
C PRO A 79 -12.19 4.94 -4.93
N SER A 80 -11.95 4.58 -6.19
CA SER A 80 -12.68 5.15 -7.30
C SER A 80 -13.07 4.05 -8.29
N TRP A 81 -14.28 4.19 -8.83
CA TRP A 81 -14.86 3.29 -9.82
C TRP A 81 -14.53 3.73 -11.25
N HIS A 82 -13.79 4.83 -11.41
CA HIS A 82 -13.49 5.39 -12.72
C HIS A 82 -12.32 4.63 -13.38
N PRO A 83 -12.52 4.02 -14.57
CA PRO A 83 -11.57 3.09 -15.18
C PRO A 83 -10.20 3.70 -15.52
N LYS A 84 -10.13 5.03 -15.69
CA LYS A 84 -8.87 5.75 -15.97
C LYS A 84 -8.23 6.41 -14.74
N LEU A 85 -9.01 6.74 -13.70
CA LEU A 85 -8.47 7.46 -12.54
C LEU A 85 -7.93 6.49 -11.49
N GLY A 86 -8.47 5.26 -11.41
CA GLY A 86 -8.04 4.29 -10.39
C GLY A 86 -8.44 4.73 -8.99
N SER A 87 -8.00 3.99 -7.98
CA SER A 87 -8.12 4.39 -6.57
C SER A 87 -6.91 5.22 -6.17
N GLU A 88 -7.17 6.26 -5.39
CA GLU A 88 -6.14 7.18 -4.89
C GLU A 88 -5.55 6.62 -3.59
N VAL A 89 -4.23 6.56 -3.52
CA VAL A 89 -3.49 5.98 -2.39
C VAL A 89 -2.37 6.90 -1.93
N MET A 90 -2.16 6.96 -0.62
CA MET A 90 -1.02 7.59 0.01
C MET A 90 -0.37 6.60 0.98
N LEU A 91 0.95 6.42 0.88
CA LEU A 91 1.72 5.59 1.79
C LEU A 91 2.14 6.41 3.01
N ASN A 92 1.87 5.92 4.22
CA ASN A 92 2.30 6.59 5.45
C ASN A 92 3.71 6.14 5.84
N ILE A 93 4.71 6.54 5.05
CA ILE A 93 6.13 6.13 5.24
C ILE A 93 6.80 6.89 6.40
N GLU A 94 6.22 8.02 6.83
CA GLU A 94 6.71 8.82 7.95
C GLU A 94 6.01 8.43 9.25
N LEU A 95 6.51 7.38 9.90
CA LEU A 95 6.22 7.13 11.31
C LEU A 95 7.20 7.93 12.16
N GLU A 96 6.86 9.22 12.35
CA GLU A 96 7.00 10.06 13.56
C GLU A 96 6.85 11.55 13.19
N LYS A 97 5.63 12.08 13.34
CA LYS A 97 5.54 13.33 14.11
C LYS A 97 5.40 12.88 15.55
N ASN A 98 6.39 13.24 16.37
CA ASN A 98 6.42 13.03 17.82
C ASN A 98 5.04 13.24 18.46
N PHE A 99 4.66 12.33 19.35
CA PHE A 99 4.10 12.50 20.71
C PHE A 99 3.27 11.27 21.10
#